data_AF-A0A447N3Y2-F1
#
_entry.id   AF-A0A447N3Y2-F1
#
_cell.length_a   1.000
_cell.length_b   1.000
_cell.length_c   1.000
_cell.angle_alpha   90.00
_cell.angle_beta   90.00
_cell.angle_gamma   90.00
#
_symmetry.space_group_name_H-M   'P 1'
#
loop_
_entity.id
_entity.type
_entity.pdbx_description
1 polymer ?
#
loop_
_entity_poly.entity_id
_entity_poly.type
_entity_poly.pdbx_seq_one_letter_code
_entity_poly.pdbx_strand_id
1 'polypeptide(L)'
;MRILAAGSLRVVWPQLMAAFQADAVCDFGPAGLLRERIEAGEACDFFASANLAHPQALLESGRALRVAPFTTNRLCLSVRHRRCVKARTGCRY
;
A
#
# COMPACT_ATOMS: atom_id res chain seq x y z
N MET A 1 -15.44 11.72 -1.92
CA MET A 1 -14.26 11.72 -1.01
C MET A 1 -12.99 11.45 -1.81
N ARG A 2 -11.92 12.24 -1.63
CA ARG A 2 -10.60 12.01 -2.23
C ARG A 2 -9.71 11.22 -1.29
N ILE A 3 -9.30 10.04 -1.73
CA ILE A 3 -8.47 9.13 -0.95
C ILE A 3 -7.12 8.95 -1.62
N LEU A 4 -6.06 9.16 -0.87
CA LEU A 4 -4.69 8.79 -1.26
C LEU A 4 -4.27 7.57 -0.44
N ALA A 5 -4.02 6.45 -1.10
CA ALA A 5 -3.73 5.19 -0.42
C ALA A 5 -2.43 4.52 -0.91
N ALA A 6 -1.70 3.89 0.00
CA ALA A 6 -0.51 3.11 -0.34
C ALA A 6 -0.86 1.99 -1.34
N GLY A 7 0.03 1.77 -2.32
CA GLY A 7 -0.21 0.81 -3.41
C GLY A 7 -0.48 -0.64 -2.94
N SER A 8 0.02 -1.04 -1.77
CA SER A 8 -0.26 -2.35 -1.17
C SER A 8 -1.73 -2.58 -0.85
N LEU A 9 -2.52 -1.51 -0.69
CA LEU A 9 -3.95 -1.59 -0.37
C LEU A 9 -4.83 -1.74 -1.61
N ARG A 10 -4.28 -1.56 -2.82
CA ARG A 10 -5.06 -1.50 -4.08
C ARG A 10 -5.97 -2.71 -4.31
N VAL A 11 -5.58 -3.89 -3.84
CA VAL A 11 -6.35 -5.13 -4.01
C VAL A 11 -7.57 -5.18 -3.07
N VAL A 12 -7.43 -4.72 -1.83
CA VAL A 12 -8.48 -4.80 -0.81
C VAL A 12 -9.38 -3.57 -0.78
N TRP A 13 -8.87 -2.42 -1.23
CA TRP A 13 -9.56 -1.13 -1.11
C TRP A 13 -10.91 -1.07 -1.82
N PRO A 14 -11.08 -1.57 -3.07
CA PRO A 14 -12.38 -1.50 -3.75
C PRO A 14 -13.48 -2.26 -3.00
N GLN A 15 -13.16 -3.40 -2.40
CA GLN A 15 -14.09 -4.18 -1.60
C GLN A 15 -14.49 -3.43 -0.32
N LEU A 16 -13.52 -2.76 0.31
CA LEU A 16 -13.76 -1.94 1.51
C LEU A 16 -14.64 -0.72 1.20
N MET A 17 -14.40 -0.03 0.08
CA MET A 17 -15.23 1.09 -0.37
C MET A 17 -16.66 0.64 -0.72
N ALA A 18 -16.82 -0.51 -1.37
CA ALA A 18 -18.12 -1.08 -1.68
C ALA A 18 -18.91 -1.44 -0.41
N ALA A 19 -18.25 -2.08 0.56
CA ALA A 19 -18.87 -2.42 1.84
C ALA A 19 -19.24 -1.19 2.68
N PHE A 20 -18.43 -0.13 2.61
CA PHE A 20 -18.70 1.14 3.28
C PHE A 20 -19.70 2.03 2.52
N GLN A 21 -20.05 1.67 1.27
CA GLN A 21 -20.95 2.43 0.40
C GLN A 21 -20.51 3.90 0.19
N ALA A 22 -19.21 4.16 0.20
CA ALA A 22 -18.68 5.50 -0.01
C ALA A 22 -18.43 5.77 -1.49
N ASP A 23 -18.88 6.94 -1.94
CA ASP A 23 -18.46 7.51 -3.22
C ASP A 23 -17.09 8.20 -3.06
N ALA A 24 -16.04 7.48 -3.45
CA ALA A 24 -14.66 7.89 -3.24
C ALA A 24 -13.82 7.74 -4.50
N VAL A 25 -13.13 8.82 -4.87
CA VAL A 25 -12.07 8.81 -5.87
C VAL A 25 -10.78 8.43 -5.15
N CYS A 26 -10.22 7.28 -5.52
CA CYS A 26 -9.06 6.70 -4.85
C CYS A 26 -7.85 6.68 -5.78
N ASP A 27 -6.75 7.31 -5.36
CA ASP A 27 -5.46 7.22 -6.02
C ASP A 27 -4.50 6.34 -5.20
N PHE A 28 -3.78 5.47 -5.89
CA PHE A 28 -2.82 4.55 -5.29
C PHE A 28 -1.39 4.86 -5.70
N GLY A 29 -0.47 4.85 -4.75
CA GLY A 29 0.94 5.12 -5.03
C GLY A 29 1.89 4.81 -3.87
N PRO A 30 3.19 5.10 -4.02
CA PRO A 30 4.15 5.02 -2.93
C PRO A 30 3.79 6.01 -1.83
N ALA A 31 3.71 5.55 -0.57
CA ALA A 31 3.20 6.37 0.54
C ALA A 31 4.00 7.67 0.76
N GLY A 32 5.32 7.65 0.55
CA GLY A 32 6.16 8.84 0.64
C GLY A 32 5.79 9.91 -0.39
N LEU A 33 5.56 9.53 -1.65
CA LEU A 33 5.17 10.45 -2.72
C LEU A 33 3.75 11.00 -2.49
N LEU A 34 2.84 10.17 -1.98
CA LEU A 34 1.49 10.61 -1.64
C LEU A 34 1.52 11.64 -0.49
N ARG A 35 2.37 11.44 0.51
CA ARG A 35 2.60 12.44 1.57
C ARG A 35 3.11 13.75 0.98
N GLU A 36 4.12 13.70 0.11
CA GLU A 36 4.68 14.90 -0.54
C GLU A 36 3.62 15.66 -1.35
N ARG A 37 2.73 14.94 -2.05
CA ARG A 37 1.57 15.53 -2.74
C ARG A 37 0.64 16.30 -1.79
N ILE A 38 0.33 15.72 -0.62
CA ILE A 38 -0.48 16.37 0.42
C ILE A 38 0.24 17.61 0.98
N GLU A 39 1.55 17.50 1.22
CA GLU A 39 2.40 18.61 1.65
C GLU A 39 2.45 19.73 0.59
N ALA A 40 2.42 19.39 -0.70
CA ALA A 40 2.35 20.33 -1.80
C ALA A 40 0.96 20.99 -1.98
N GLY A 41 -0.03 20.60 -1.17
CA GLY A 41 -1.36 21.21 -1.17
C GLY A 41 -2.41 20.48 -2.02
N GLU A 42 -2.14 19.24 -2.43
CA GLU A 42 -3.16 18.42 -3.07
C GLU A 42 -4.33 18.13 -2.11
N ALA A 43 -5.56 18.26 -2.61
CA ALA A 43 -6.76 17.96 -1.85
C ALA A 43 -6.82 16.47 -1.50
N CYS A 44 -6.86 16.15 -0.20
CA CYS A 44 -6.93 14.80 0.31
C CYS A 44 -7.83 14.78 1.56
N ASP A 45 -8.93 14.00 1.50
CA ASP A 45 -9.84 13.84 2.64
C ASP A 45 -9.39 12.67 3.54
N PHE A 46 -8.78 11.64 2.95
CA PHE A 46 -8.32 10.46 3.67
C PHE A 46 -6.99 9.95 3.12
N PHE A 47 -6.00 9.84 4.00
CA PHE A 47 -4.67 9.33 3.66
C PHE A 47 -4.40 7.98 4.35
N ALA A 48 -4.18 6.94 3.56
CA ALA A 48 -3.83 5.60 4.04
C ALA A 48 -2.38 5.27 3.69
N SER A 49 -1.50 5.23 4.69
CA SER A 49 -0.06 4.98 4.51
C SER A 49 0.33 3.55 4.88
N ALA A 50 1.38 3.03 4.24
CA ALA A 50 2.04 1.77 4.62
C ALA A 50 3.06 1.94 5.77
N ASN A 51 3.33 3.18 6.19
CA ASN A 51 4.24 3.50 7.30
C ASN A 51 3.61 4.62 8.14
N LEU A 52 3.54 4.43 9.46
CA LEU A 52 2.97 5.39 10.41
C LEU A 52 3.74 6.72 10.47
N ALA A 53 5.02 6.74 10.11
CA ALA A 53 5.81 7.97 10.11
C ALA A 53 5.24 9.05 9.15
N HIS A 54 4.68 8.64 8.01
CA HIS A 54 4.14 9.59 7.03
C HIS A 54 2.89 10.35 7.52
N PRO A 55 1.81 9.69 7.99
CA PRO A 55 0.66 10.40 8.53
C PRO A 55 1.01 11.13 9.84
N GLN A 56 1.96 10.62 10.63
CA GLN A 56 2.44 11.32 11.82
C GLN A 56 3.12 12.67 11.48
N ALA A 57 3.96 12.71 10.44
CA ALA A 57 4.53 13.97 9.95
C ALA A 57 3.47 14.97 9.45
N LEU A 58 2.39 14.47 8.83
CA LEU A 58 1.25 15.32 8.42
C LEU A 58 0.48 15.87 9.62
N LEU A 59 0.35 15.10 10.70
CA LEU A 59 -0.25 15.57 11.95
C LEU A 59 0.61 16.64 12.61
N GLU A 60 1.92 16.43 12.70
CA GLU A 60 2.88 17.38 13.27
C GLU A 60 2.97 18.70 12.49
N SER A 61 2.79 18.64 11.16
CA SER A 61 2.72 19.83 10.31
C SER A 61 1.35 20.49 10.28
N GLY A 62 0.38 20.03 11.08
CA GLY A 62 -0.96 20.60 11.18
C GLY A 62 -1.85 20.32 9.95
N ARG A 63 -1.48 19.36 9.10
CA ARG A 63 -2.19 19.00 7.87
C ARG A 63 -3.13 17.81 8.03
N ALA A 64 -3.00 17.05 9.12
CA ALA A 64 -3.92 15.97 9.47
C ALA A 64 -4.60 16.26 10.82
N LEU A 65 -5.84 15.81 10.98
CA LEU A 65 -6.60 15.98 12.22
C LEU A 65 -6.35 14.84 13.22
N ARG A 66 -6.13 13.62 12.72
CA ARG A 66 -5.94 12.42 13.54
C ARG A 66 -5.19 11.35 12.76
N VAL A 67 -4.39 10.57 13.49
CA VAL A 67 -3.70 9.38 12.97
C VAL A 67 -4.08 8.18 13.83
N ALA A 68 -4.33 7.03 13.19
CA ALA A 68 -4.60 5.78 13.89
C ALA A 68 -4.04 4.59 13.09
N PRO A 69 -3.38 3.60 13.74
CA PRO A 69 -3.05 2.35 13.10
C PRO A 69 -4.34 1.55 12.83
N PHE A 70 -4.48 1.02 11.62
CA PHE A 70 -5.66 0.22 11.22
C PHE A 70 -5.31 -1.20 10.77
N THR A 71 -4.12 -1.40 10.19
CA THR A 71 -3.61 -2.72 9.77
C THR A 71 -2.10 -2.81 10.00
N THR A 72 -1.58 -4.03 9.98
CA THR A 72 -0.13 -4.30 10.00
C THR A 72 0.23 -5.22 8.84
N ASN A 73 1.51 -5.21 8.45
CA ASN A 73 2.05 -6.22 7.55
C ASN A 73 3.29 -6.86 8.16
N ARG A 74 3.77 -7.93 7.52
CA ARG A 74 5.05 -8.57 7.84
C ARG A 74 5.85 -8.71 6.56
N LEU A 75 7.11 -8.30 6.61
CA LEU A 75 8.04 -8.55 5.51
C LEU A 75 8.36 -10.05 5.45
N CYS A 76 8.17 -10.65 4.27
CA CYS A 76 8.43 -12.08 4.04
C CYS A 76 9.26 -12.26 2.77
N LEU A 77 10.18 -13.23 2.80
CA LEU A 77 10.90 -13.67 1.61
C LEU A 77 10.11 -14.80 0.94
N SER A 78 9.78 -14.64 -0.34
CA SER A 78 9.17 -15.69 -1.15
C SER A 78 10.18 -16.21 -2.18
N VAL A 79 10.36 -17.53 -2.21
CA VAL A 79 11.23 -18.21 -3.17
C VAL A 79 10.40 -19.11 -4.06
N ARG A 80 10.57 -18.99 -5.38
CA ARG A 80 9.96 -19.92 -6.33
C ARG A 80 10.79 -21.20 -6.36
N HIS A 81 10.17 -22.32 -6.00
CA HIS A 81 10.79 -23.63 -6.17
C HIS A 81 10.90 -23.96 -7.66
N ARG A 82 12.06 -23.69 -8.27
CA ARG A 82 12.38 -24.21 -9.60
C ARG A 82 12.73 -25.68 -9.46
N ARG A 83 11.85 -26.58 -9.93
CA ARG A 83 12.19 -28.00 -10.07
C ARG A 83 13.39 -28.11 -11.02
N CYS A 84 14.50 -28.65 -10.53
CA CYS A 84 15.60 -29.08 -11.38
C CYS A 84 15.08 -30.24 -12.24
N VAL A 85 14.93 -30.01 -13.55
CA VAL A 85 14.68 -31.11 -14.49
C VAL A 85 16.00 -31.87 -14.57
N LYS A 86 16.09 -33.02 -13.90
CA LYS A 86 17.19 -33.97 -14.14
C LYS A 86 17.13 -34.36 -15.61
N ALA A 87 18.09 -33.91 -16.40
CA ALA A 87 18.32 -34.48 -17.71
C ALA A 87 18.58 -35.98 -17.51
N ARG A 88 17.68 -36.83 -18.01
CA ARG A 88 17.99 -38.24 -18.25
C ARG A 88 18.97 -38.28 -19.42
N THR A 89 20.24 -37.98 -19.20
CA THR A 89 21.30 -38.44 -20.09
C THR A 89 21.58 -39.88 -19.73
N GLY A 90 21.05 -40.77 -20.58
CA GLY A 90 21.27 -42.21 -20.51
C GLY A 90 22.75 -42.55 -20.52
N CYS A 91 23.08 -43.49 -19.64
CA CYS A 91 24.31 -44.25 -19.59
C CYS A 91 24.66 -44.86 -20.96
N ARG A 92 25.94 -44.78 -21.36
CA ARG A 92 26.63 -45.78 -22.19
C ARG A 92 28.07 -45.87 -21.69
N TYR A 93 28.34 -46.88 -20.87
CA TYR A 93 29.64 -47.53 -20.82
C TYR A 93 29.74 -48.48 -22.03
#